data_AF-A0A6G8S4V1-F1
#
_entry.id   AF-A0A6G8S4V1-F1
#
_cell.length_a   1.000
_cell.length_b   1.000
_cell.length_c   1.000
_cell.angle_alpha   90.00
_cell.angle_beta   90.00
_cell.angle_gamma   90.00
#
_symmetry.space_group_name_H-M   'P 1'
#
loop_
_entity.id
_entity.type
_entity.pdbx_description
1 polymer ?
#
loop_
_entity_poly.entity_id
_entity_poly.type
_entity_poly.pdbx_seq_one_letter_code
_entity_poly.pdbx_strand_id
1 'polypeptide(L)'
;MAIKFTQEQIDSFITTREEKLASFAWDDYKKMFPERAQEIGATDTDGIAYMTKGVKKAKIYMAGYENDPQFNRWLSGYLGLQFHIGENFDEHPFTQKILTEKLWHPYKRVDILMKILAVITADPSQKEFYQKLEEMV
;
A
#
# COMPACT_ATOMS: atom_id res chain seq x y z
N MET A 1 14.69 36.13 -6.13
CA MET A 1 15.44 35.18 -6.96
C MET A 1 14.93 33.79 -6.62
N ALA A 2 14.21 33.13 -7.53
CA ALA A 2 13.68 31.78 -7.29
C ALA A 2 14.78 30.77 -7.63
N ILE A 3 15.25 30.01 -6.64
CA ILE A 3 16.15 28.89 -6.86
C ILE A 3 15.38 27.85 -7.67
N LYS A 4 15.79 27.60 -8.91
CA LYS A 4 15.23 26.52 -9.74
C LYS A 4 16.07 25.27 -9.52
N PHE A 5 15.46 24.22 -9.00
CA PHE A 5 16.08 22.90 -8.88
C PHE A 5 16.17 22.23 -10.25
N THR A 6 17.21 21.43 -10.46
CA THR A 6 17.31 20.56 -11.64
C THR A 6 16.35 19.37 -11.51
N GLN A 7 15.98 18.75 -12.63
CA GLN A 7 15.12 17.55 -12.59
C GLN A 7 15.77 16.41 -11.78
N GLU A 8 17.09 16.22 -11.89
CA GLU A 8 17.83 15.25 -11.05
C GLU A 8 17.73 15.56 -9.56
N GLN A 9 17.78 16.83 -9.16
CA GLN A 9 17.62 17.23 -7.75
C GLN A 9 16.18 16.99 -7.26
N ILE A 10 15.19 17.21 -8.12
CA ILE A 10 13.78 16.93 -7.83
C ILE A 10 13.57 15.42 -7.68
N ASP A 11 14.08 14.62 -8.62
CA ASP A 11 13.93 13.16 -8.61
C ASP A 11 14.66 12.52 -7.42
N SER A 12 15.86 13.01 -7.08
CA SER A 12 16.60 12.60 -5.89
C SER A 12 15.85 12.94 -4.60
N PHE A 13 15.25 14.13 -4.53
CA PHE A 13 14.43 14.54 -3.39
C PHE A 13 13.16 13.70 -3.25
N ILE A 14 12.49 13.39 -4.36
CA ILE A 14 11.30 12.52 -4.40
C ILE A 14 11.68 11.12 -3.91
N THR A 15 12.76 10.54 -4.44
CA THR A 15 13.24 9.20 -4.06
C THR A 15 13.56 9.13 -2.57
N THR A 16 14.29 10.13 -2.05
CA THR A 16 14.63 10.22 -0.62
C THR A 16 13.38 10.30 0.26
N ARG A 17 12.33 10.99 -0.21
CA ARG A 17 11.06 11.10 0.52
C ARG A 17 10.28 9.77 0.50
N GLU A 18 10.28 9.05 -0.62
CA GLU A 18 9.66 7.73 -0.73
C GLU A 18 10.32 6.72 0.21
N GLU A 19 11.65 6.68 0.25
CA GLU A 19 12.41 5.82 1.14
C GLU A 19 12.15 6.13 2.61
N LYS A 20 12.04 7.42 2.98
CA LYS A 20 11.69 7.82 4.36
C LYS A 20 10.28 7.39 4.75
N LEU A 21 9.31 7.54 3.85
CA LEU A 21 7.93 7.08 4.09
C LEU A 21 7.88 5.55 4.19
N ALA A 22 8.62 4.85 3.33
CA ALA A 22 8.74 3.40 3.35
C ALA A 22 9.39 2.90 4.65
N SER A 23 10.43 3.57 5.14
CA SER A 23 11.08 3.26 6.42
C SER A 23 10.14 3.48 7.61
N PHE A 24 9.39 4.59 7.63
CA PHE A 24 8.40 4.80 8.68
C PHE A 24 7.30 3.71 8.68
N ALA A 25 6.77 3.39 7.49
CA ALA A 25 5.76 2.35 7.34
C ALA A 25 6.31 0.98 7.77
N TRP A 26 7.53 0.63 7.35
CA TRP A 26 8.19 -0.61 7.76
C TRP A 26 8.34 -0.69 9.29
N ASP A 27 8.82 0.37 9.92
CA ASP A 27 9.01 0.43 11.38
C ASP A 27 7.71 0.32 12.17
N ASP A 28 6.61 0.87 11.63
CA ASP A 28 5.30 0.80 12.27
C ASP A 28 4.66 -0.58 12.09
N TYR A 29 4.63 -1.09 10.85
CA TYR A 29 4.02 -2.39 10.54
C TYR A 29 4.79 -3.56 11.14
N LYS A 30 6.12 -3.52 11.23
CA LYS A 30 6.91 -4.59 11.87
C LYS A 30 6.66 -4.69 13.38
N LYS A 31 6.28 -3.59 14.03
CA LYS A 31 5.87 -3.60 15.45
C LYS A 31 4.49 -4.20 15.65
N MET A 32 3.55 -3.88 14.75
CA MET A 32 2.17 -4.37 14.83
C MET A 32 2.04 -5.83 14.41
N PHE A 33 2.85 -6.29 13.46
CA PHE A 33 2.73 -7.61 12.82
C PHE A 33 4.11 -8.26 12.63
N PRO A 34 4.79 -8.65 13.72
CA PRO A 34 6.16 -9.14 13.67
C PRO A 34 6.33 -10.43 12.85
N GLU A 35 5.35 -11.34 12.89
CA GLU A 35 5.37 -12.59 12.12
C GLU A 35 5.38 -12.32 10.61
N ARG A 36 4.53 -11.40 10.15
CA ARG A 36 4.47 -11.01 8.73
C ARG A 36 5.74 -10.29 8.27
N ALA A 37 6.34 -9.48 9.14
CA ALA A 37 7.62 -8.85 8.84
C ALA A 37 8.74 -9.88 8.62
N GLN A 38 8.75 -10.95 9.42
CA GLN A 38 9.71 -12.06 9.25
C GLN A 38 9.53 -12.79 7.91
N GLU A 39 8.28 -12.95 7.44
CA GLU A 39 7.99 -13.57 6.13
C GLU A 39 8.44 -12.70 4.94
N ILE A 40 8.31 -11.38 5.04
CA ILE A 40 8.64 -10.43 3.95
C ILE A 40 10.16 -10.28 3.77
N GLY A 41 10.95 -10.41 4.84
CA GLY A 41 12.41 -10.38 4.74
C GLY A 41 13.05 -10.15 6.11
N ALA A 42 14.12 -10.90 6.39
CA ALA A 42 14.78 -10.92 7.70
C ALA A 42 15.57 -9.63 8.03
N THR A 43 15.74 -8.69 7.08
CA THR A 43 16.51 -7.46 7.26
C THR A 43 15.68 -6.20 7.01
N ASP A 44 16.04 -5.10 7.68
CA ASP A 44 15.40 -3.79 7.48
C ASP A 44 15.53 -3.29 6.03
N THR A 45 16.64 -3.62 5.34
CA THR A 45 16.84 -3.23 3.95
C THR A 45 15.79 -3.85 3.02
N ASP A 46 15.51 -5.14 3.21
CA ASP A 46 14.53 -5.86 2.37
C ASP A 46 13.11 -5.33 2.61
N GLY A 47 12.76 -5.11 3.87
CA GLY A 47 11.46 -4.55 4.25
C GLY A 47 11.24 -3.12 3.76
N ILE A 48 12.26 -2.26 3.82
CA ILE A 48 12.19 -0.90 3.28
C ILE A 48 12.06 -0.94 1.76
N ALA A 49 12.80 -1.81 1.07
CA ALA A 49 12.68 -1.97 -0.38
C ALA A 49 11.27 -2.43 -0.77
N TYR A 50 10.70 -3.39 -0.02
CA TYR A 50 9.33 -3.86 -0.19
C TYR A 50 8.31 -2.71 -0.05
N MET A 51 8.42 -1.91 1.02
CA MET A 51 7.55 -0.76 1.24
C MET A 51 7.72 0.31 0.16
N THR A 52 8.95 0.52 -0.32
CA THR A 52 9.25 1.47 -1.39
C THR A 52 8.56 1.08 -2.70
N LYS A 53 8.54 -0.21 -3.05
CA LYS A 53 7.74 -0.70 -4.18
C LYS A 53 6.26 -0.34 -3.99
N GLY A 54 5.73 -0.53 -2.78
CA GLY A 54 4.35 -0.20 -2.47
C GLY A 54 4.03 1.29 -2.58
N VAL A 55 4.93 2.17 -2.14
CA VAL A 55 4.75 3.63 -2.28
C VAL A 55 4.63 4.01 -3.75
N LYS A 56 5.47 3.42 -4.62
CA LYS A 56 5.44 3.69 -6.05
C LYS A 56 4.14 3.24 -6.70
N LYS A 57 3.66 2.03 -6.37
CA LYS A 57 2.39 1.52 -6.90
C LYS A 57 1.18 2.31 -6.40
N ALA A 58 1.14 2.63 -5.10
CA ALA A 58 0.08 3.43 -4.50
C ALA A 58 -0.09 4.79 -5.20
N LYS A 59 1.02 5.44 -5.56
CA LYS A 59 1.01 6.71 -6.30
C LYS A 59 0.38 6.61 -7.68
N ILE A 60 0.49 5.47 -8.37
CA ILE A 60 -0.18 5.28 -9.68
C ILE A 60 -1.70 5.37 -9.50
N TYR A 61 -2.24 4.72 -8.48
CA TYR A 61 -3.69 4.72 -8.24
C TYR A 61 -4.22 6.05 -7.70
N MET A 62 -3.38 6.80 -6.96
CA MET A 62 -3.73 8.08 -6.34
C MET A 62 -3.17 9.31 -7.09
N ALA A 63 -2.70 9.12 -8.33
CA ALA A 63 -2.12 10.17 -9.14
C ALA A 63 -3.11 11.35 -9.30
N GLY A 64 -2.61 12.57 -9.11
CA GLY A 64 -3.40 13.80 -9.18
C GLY A 64 -4.04 14.23 -7.85
N TYR A 65 -3.84 13.47 -6.77
CA TYR A 65 -4.36 13.78 -5.43
C TYR A 65 -3.27 14.02 -4.38
N GLU A 66 -2.04 14.30 -4.80
CA GLU A 66 -0.86 14.40 -3.93
C GLU A 66 -0.93 15.58 -2.93
N ASN A 67 -1.75 16.60 -3.26
CA ASN A 67 -1.95 17.79 -2.43
C ASN A 67 -3.15 17.67 -1.47
N ASP A 68 -3.89 16.56 -1.50
CA ASP A 68 -4.99 16.35 -0.57
C ASP A 68 -4.47 16.13 0.85
N PRO A 69 -5.06 16.77 1.88
CA PRO A 69 -4.64 16.57 3.27
C PRO A 69 -4.69 15.12 3.76
N GLN A 70 -5.55 14.29 3.17
CA GLN A 70 -5.71 12.87 3.52
C GLN A 70 -4.83 11.95 2.68
N PHE A 71 -4.07 12.45 1.71
CA PHE A 71 -3.23 11.62 0.82
C PHE A 71 -2.34 10.64 1.61
N ASN A 72 -1.63 11.13 2.64
CA ASN A 72 -0.74 10.28 3.45
C ASN A 72 -1.49 9.19 4.23
N ARG A 73 -2.74 9.45 4.65
CA ARG A 73 -3.58 8.45 5.31
C ARG A 73 -3.92 7.32 4.35
N TRP A 74 -4.31 7.65 3.12
CA TRP A 74 -4.66 6.66 2.10
C TRP A 74 -3.44 5.90 1.57
N LEU A 75 -2.31 6.58 1.45
CA LEU A 75 -1.02 5.95 1.16
C LEU A 75 -0.67 4.92 2.23
N SER A 76 -0.77 5.28 3.51
CA SER A 76 -0.57 4.34 4.61
C SER A 76 -1.56 3.17 4.54
N GLY A 77 -2.85 3.44 4.29
CA GLY A 77 -3.85 2.37 4.12
C GLY A 77 -3.50 1.36 3.03
N TYR A 78 -3.04 1.84 1.87
CA TYR A 78 -2.57 0.99 0.78
C TYR A 78 -1.33 0.17 1.19
N LEU A 79 -0.34 0.79 1.84
CA LEU A 79 0.86 0.09 2.30
C LEU A 79 0.52 -1.01 3.32
N GLY A 80 -0.42 -0.74 4.23
CA GLY A 80 -0.92 -1.74 5.18
C GLY A 80 -1.62 -2.91 4.50
N LEU A 81 -2.44 -2.64 3.48
CA LEU A 81 -3.07 -3.68 2.65
C LEU A 81 -2.01 -4.56 1.97
N GLN A 82 -1.04 -3.94 1.31
CA GLN A 82 0.04 -4.65 0.64
C GLN A 82 0.84 -5.49 1.65
N PHE A 83 1.24 -4.91 2.78
CA PHE A 83 2.00 -5.61 3.81
C PHE A 83 1.26 -6.86 4.32
N HIS A 84 -0.05 -6.74 4.56
CA HIS A 84 -0.85 -7.84 5.08
C HIS A 84 -1.14 -8.92 4.02
N ILE A 85 -1.48 -8.51 2.79
CA ILE A 85 -1.88 -9.43 1.71
C ILE A 85 -0.67 -10.03 0.99
N GLY A 86 0.43 -9.29 0.87
CA GLY A 86 1.68 -9.72 0.22
C GLY A 86 1.94 -9.06 -1.14
N GLU A 87 3.05 -9.45 -1.80
CA GLU A 87 3.44 -8.87 -3.11
C GLU A 87 2.36 -9.06 -4.19
N ASN A 88 1.52 -10.09 -4.07
CA ASN A 88 0.40 -10.39 -4.96
C ASN A 88 -0.78 -9.42 -4.80
N PHE A 89 -0.74 -8.49 -3.84
CA PHE A 89 -1.83 -7.53 -3.61
C PHE A 89 -2.27 -6.80 -4.87
N ASP A 90 -1.35 -6.43 -5.76
CA ASP A 90 -1.70 -5.75 -7.01
C ASP A 90 -2.01 -6.71 -8.16
N GLU A 91 -1.71 -7.99 -8.02
CA GLU A 91 -1.89 -8.99 -9.09
C GLU A 91 -3.17 -9.80 -8.89
N HIS A 92 -3.71 -9.79 -7.68
CA HIS A 92 -4.91 -10.53 -7.34
C HIS A 92 -6.15 -9.97 -8.11
N PRO A 93 -6.91 -10.79 -8.85
CA PRO A 93 -8.01 -10.32 -9.69
C PRO A 93 -9.06 -9.47 -8.94
N PHE A 94 -9.36 -9.84 -7.70
CA PHE A 94 -10.29 -9.11 -6.86
C PHE A 94 -9.79 -7.70 -6.47
N THR A 95 -8.53 -7.54 -6.08
CA THR A 95 -7.97 -6.23 -5.70
C THR A 95 -7.82 -5.34 -6.91
N GLN A 96 -7.34 -5.90 -8.04
CA GLN A 96 -7.28 -5.26 -9.35
C GLN A 96 -8.62 -4.66 -9.77
N LYS A 97 -9.70 -5.44 -9.66
CA LYS A 97 -11.05 -5.01 -10.01
C LYS A 97 -11.48 -3.77 -9.21
N ILE A 98 -11.12 -3.67 -7.94
CA ILE A 98 -11.47 -2.53 -7.09
C ILE A 98 -10.52 -1.34 -7.30
N LEU A 99 -9.21 -1.57 -7.41
CA LEU A 99 -8.21 -0.51 -7.57
C LEU A 99 -8.35 0.22 -8.91
N THR A 100 -8.79 -0.49 -9.96
CA THR A 100 -8.94 0.05 -11.31
C THR A 100 -10.33 0.62 -11.62
N GLU A 101 -11.31 0.45 -10.72
CA GLU A 101 -12.68 0.95 -10.88
C GLU A 101 -12.72 2.48 -11.01
N LYS A 102 -13.15 3.01 -12.16
CA LYS A 102 -13.11 4.44 -12.46
C LYS A 102 -14.25 5.24 -11.85
N LEU A 103 -15.37 4.59 -11.51
CA LEU A 103 -16.54 5.26 -10.91
C LEU A 103 -16.26 5.77 -9.49
N TRP A 104 -15.34 5.14 -8.78
CA TRP A 104 -15.01 5.52 -7.41
C TRP A 104 -13.77 6.38 -7.34
N HIS A 105 -13.78 7.34 -6.41
CA HIS A 105 -12.59 8.08 -6.04
C HIS A 105 -11.48 7.10 -5.56
N PRO A 106 -10.20 7.30 -5.90
CA PRO A 106 -9.11 6.40 -5.48
C PRO A 106 -9.13 6.05 -3.99
N TYR A 107 -9.38 7.06 -3.16
CA TYR A 107 -9.52 6.89 -1.71
C TYR A 107 -10.61 5.90 -1.34
N LYS A 108 -11.76 5.96 -2.00
CA LYS A 108 -12.87 5.03 -1.75
C LYS A 108 -12.50 3.59 -2.11
N ARG A 109 -11.66 3.39 -3.13
CA ARG A 109 -11.16 2.06 -3.53
C ARG A 109 -10.28 1.45 -2.44
N VAL A 110 -9.31 2.22 -1.94
CA VAL A 110 -8.46 1.82 -0.80
C VAL A 110 -9.30 1.56 0.45
N ASP A 111 -10.29 2.41 0.72
CA ASP A 111 -11.18 2.29 1.88
C ASP A 111 -12.04 1.02 1.84
N ILE A 112 -12.55 0.66 0.66
CA ILE A 112 -13.29 -0.59 0.44
C ILE A 112 -12.38 -1.78 0.74
N LEU A 113 -11.16 -1.79 0.18
CA LEU A 113 -10.21 -2.88 0.40
C LEU A 113 -9.81 -3.00 1.88
N MET A 114 -9.57 -1.90 2.58
CA MET A 114 -9.26 -1.93 4.02
C MET A 114 -10.42 -2.51 4.84
N LYS A 115 -11.67 -2.16 4.51
CA LYS A 115 -12.84 -2.71 5.21
C LYS A 115 -13.00 -4.20 4.95
N ILE A 116 -12.78 -4.63 3.71
CA ILE A 116 -12.77 -6.03 3.32
C ILE A 116 -11.69 -6.77 4.12
N LEU A 117 -10.47 -6.23 4.20
CA LEU A 117 -9.40 -6.82 5.00
C LEU A 117 -9.71 -6.85 6.50
N ALA A 118 -10.30 -5.80 7.06
CA ALA A 118 -10.69 -5.77 8.46
C ALA A 118 -11.74 -6.86 8.77
N VAL A 119 -12.65 -7.10 7.83
CA VAL A 119 -13.64 -8.18 7.94
C VAL A 119 -12.97 -9.56 7.84
N ILE A 120 -11.98 -9.73 6.94
CA ILE A 120 -11.19 -10.98 6.80
C ILE A 120 -10.45 -11.31 8.10
N THR A 121 -9.80 -10.30 8.70
CA THR A 121 -8.87 -10.50 9.81
C THR A 121 -9.57 -10.59 11.16
N ALA A 122 -10.79 -10.07 11.29
CA ALA A 122 -11.52 -10.05 12.55
C ALA A 122 -12.23 -11.37 12.91
N ASP A 123 -12.51 -12.26 11.94
CA ASP A 123 -13.29 -13.47 12.21
C ASP A 123 -12.80 -14.68 11.40
N PRO A 124 -12.22 -15.71 12.06
CA PRO A 124 -11.81 -16.96 11.41
C PRO A 124 -12.92 -17.68 10.63
N SER A 125 -14.20 -17.45 10.97
CA SER A 125 -15.34 -18.06 10.26
C SER A 125 -15.58 -17.47 8.87
N GLN A 126 -15.05 -16.28 8.58
CA GLN A 126 -15.15 -15.66 7.26
C GLN A 126 -14.08 -16.14 6.27
N LYS A 127 -13.16 -17.00 6.72
CA LYS A 127 -12.16 -17.64 5.85
C LYS A 127 -12.81 -18.48 4.73
N GLU A 128 -13.96 -19.12 5.02
CA GLU A 128 -14.77 -19.83 4.02
C GLU A 128 -15.42 -18.90 2.98
N PHE A 129 -15.83 -17.69 3.39
CA PHE A 129 -16.41 -16.70 2.46
C PHE A 129 -15.40 -16.27 1.39
N TYR A 130 -14.11 -16.21 1.76
CA TYR A 130 -13.04 -15.82 0.83
C TYR A 130 -12.53 -16.95 -0.05
N GLN A 131 -12.45 -18.20 0.43
CA GLN A 131 -12.24 -19.35 -0.46
C GLN A 131 -13.29 -19.37 -1.58
N LYS A 132 -14.54 -19.04 -1.24
CA LYS A 132 -15.60 -18.89 -2.23
C LYS A 132 -15.45 -17.68 -3.16
N LEU A 133 -14.88 -16.56 -2.70
CA LEU A 133 -14.58 -15.43 -3.58
C LEU A 133 -13.46 -15.75 -4.58
N GLU A 134 -12.46 -16.54 -4.18
CA GLU A 134 -11.41 -17.06 -5.05
C GLU A 134 -11.99 -18.04 -6.09
N GLU A 135 -12.99 -18.84 -5.73
CA GLU A 135 -13.71 -19.77 -6.64
C GLU A 135 -14.65 -19.09 -7.64
N MET A 136 -15.00 -17.81 -7.44
CA MET A 136 -15.87 -17.05 -8.37
C MET A 136 -15.10 -16.37 -9.51
N VAL A 137 -13.82 -16.70 -9.70
CA VAL A 137 -12.95 -16.23 -10.79
C VAL A 137 -12.70 -17.34 -11.80
#